data_AF-A0AAN8G0M5-F1
#
_entry.id   AF-A0AAN8G0M5-F1
#
_cell.length_a   1.000
_cell.length_b   1.000
_cell.length_c   1.000
_cell.angle_alpha   90.00
_cell.angle_beta   90.00
_cell.angle_gamma   90.00
#
_symmetry.space_group_name_H-M   'P 1'
#
loop_
_entity.id
_entity.type
_entity.pdbx_description
1 polymer ?
#
loop_
_entity_poly.entity_id
_entity_poly.type
_entity_poly.pdbx_seq_one_letter_code
_entity_poly.pdbx_strand_id
1 'polypeptide(L)'
;EHPGEIVGVHCTHGFNRTGFLIAAYMVVVKDWAVDCAVLTFAKERPCGIYKQDYLGDLFERYGDPDDCLEAPSKPSWEYGDAVCYDDENEASTSVAHAQENNENLENGEKKPQGKQFMDGLVRGVVLVTDSLKKKMLQGKIKELVGSKRDGFPGLQPVSLERSRDNDNLKLLAQRPYMVSWKADGMRYMIYICDENEVYAFDRDNEEGELPQHIGYLYVQHANEPMATMKATKKLLPYDNKIIECTFEFCCQIRVQEEALADRTTYETSQD
;
A
#
# COMPACT_ATOMS: atom_id res chain seq x y z
N GLU A 1 41.01 5.05 -1.09
CA GLU A 1 40.45 3.69 -0.94
C GLU A 1 40.47 3.34 0.54
N HIS A 2 39.40 2.69 1.03
CA HIS A 2 39.21 2.36 2.45
C HIS A 2 39.26 0.83 2.65
N PRO A 3 40.45 0.21 2.57
CA PRO A 3 40.58 -1.24 2.68
C PRO A 3 40.16 -1.73 4.07
N GLY A 4 39.18 -2.64 4.12
CA GLY A 4 38.66 -3.23 5.37
C GLY A 4 37.35 -2.63 5.87
N GLU A 5 36.87 -1.54 5.28
CA GLU A 5 35.55 -0.99 5.60
C GLU A 5 34.41 -1.79 4.91
N ILE A 6 33.26 -1.88 5.57
CA ILE A 6 32.10 -2.65 5.11
C ILE A 6 31.17 -1.74 4.31
N VAL A 7 30.70 -2.22 3.16
CA VAL A 7 29.65 -1.57 2.37
C VAL A 7 28.31 -2.26 2.63
N GLY A 8 27.37 -1.54 3.21
CA GLY A 8 25.99 -2.00 3.34
C GLY A 8 25.23 -1.84 2.02
N VAL A 9 24.64 -2.92 1.51
CA VAL A 9 23.77 -2.89 0.34
C VAL A 9 22.41 -3.46 0.74
N HIS A 10 21.35 -2.68 0.60
CA HIS A 10 20.00 -3.12 0.93
C HIS A 10 18.98 -2.66 -0.11
N CYS A 11 17.93 -3.45 -0.26
CA CYS A 11 16.69 -3.02 -0.91
C CYS A 11 15.59 -2.99 0.16
N THR A 12 14.35 -3.35 -0.18
CA THR A 12 13.28 -3.51 0.82
C THR A 12 13.56 -4.69 1.74
N HIS A 13 13.76 -5.89 1.17
CA HIS A 13 13.96 -7.13 1.94
C HIS A 13 15.43 -7.60 1.97
N GLY A 14 16.28 -7.06 1.09
CA GLY A 14 17.70 -7.42 1.02
C GLY A 14 18.00 -8.74 0.30
N PHE A 15 17.17 -9.16 -0.65
CA PHE A 15 17.34 -10.42 -1.41
C PHE A 15 17.58 -10.17 -2.90
N ASN A 16 16.54 -9.98 -3.72
CA ASN A 16 16.69 -9.95 -5.18
C ASN A 16 17.60 -8.82 -5.71
N ARG A 17 17.20 -7.54 -5.54
CA ARG A 17 18.03 -6.40 -5.99
C ARG A 17 19.39 -6.32 -5.28
N THR A 18 19.44 -6.68 -4.00
CA THR A 18 20.69 -6.68 -3.22
C THR A 18 21.65 -7.74 -3.72
N GLY A 19 21.18 -8.98 -3.86
CA GLY A 19 21.95 -10.10 -4.38
C GLY A 19 22.39 -9.87 -5.82
N PHE A 20 21.51 -9.32 -6.67
CA PHE A 20 21.85 -9.00 -8.05
C PHE A 20 23.02 -8.02 -8.13
N LEU A 21 22.96 -6.91 -7.38
CA LEU A 21 24.04 -5.92 -7.37
C LEU A 21 25.34 -6.46 -6.78
N ILE A 22 25.26 -7.25 -5.71
CA ILE A 22 26.42 -7.88 -5.09
C ILE A 22 27.06 -8.90 -6.04
N ALA A 23 26.25 -9.76 -6.67
CA ALA A 23 26.72 -10.76 -7.62
C ALA A 23 27.36 -10.10 -8.86
N ALA A 24 26.70 -9.10 -9.44
CA ALA A 24 27.25 -8.33 -10.57
C ALA A 24 28.57 -7.65 -10.19
N TYR A 25 28.72 -7.12 -8.98
CA TYR A 25 29.99 -6.58 -8.49
C TYR A 25 31.08 -7.66 -8.36
N MET A 26 30.74 -8.82 -7.81
CA MET A 26 31.68 -9.95 -7.69
C MET A 26 32.17 -10.41 -9.08
N VAL A 27 31.28 -10.47 -10.07
CA VAL A 27 31.69 -10.80 -11.44
C VAL A 27 32.56 -9.69 -12.02
N VAL A 28 32.03 -8.47 -12.14
CA VAL A 28 32.66 -7.40 -12.93
C VAL A 28 33.95 -6.87 -12.30
N VAL A 29 34.01 -6.81 -10.97
CA VAL A 29 35.11 -6.16 -10.24
C VAL A 29 36.04 -7.16 -9.57
N LYS A 30 35.51 -8.32 -9.15
CA LYS A 30 36.30 -9.35 -8.47
C LYS A 30 36.66 -10.54 -9.37
N ASP A 31 36.17 -10.57 -10.61
CA ASP A 31 36.43 -11.62 -11.60
C ASP A 31 35.94 -13.00 -11.14
N TRP A 32 34.76 -13.03 -10.51
CA TRP A 32 34.11 -14.28 -10.11
C TRP A 32 33.23 -14.82 -11.24
N ALA A 33 33.10 -16.14 -11.32
CA ALA A 33 32.06 -16.76 -12.14
C ALA A 33 30.67 -16.45 -11.55
N VAL A 34 29.67 -16.25 -12.42
CA VAL A 34 28.33 -15.80 -12.04
C VAL A 34 27.61 -16.78 -11.10
N ASP A 35 27.78 -18.08 -11.36
CA ASP A 35 27.28 -19.17 -10.52
C ASP A 35 27.86 -19.12 -9.11
N CYS A 36 29.19 -18.94 -8.99
CA CYS A 36 29.89 -18.82 -7.72
C CYS A 36 29.43 -17.58 -6.94
N ALA A 37 29.21 -16.46 -7.63
CA ALA A 37 28.72 -15.22 -7.01
C ALA A 37 27.30 -15.38 -6.46
N VAL A 38 26.39 -15.97 -7.25
CA VAL A 38 25.00 -16.23 -6.83
C VAL A 38 24.95 -17.23 -5.66
N LEU A 39 25.68 -18.34 -5.74
CA LEU A 39 25.73 -19.36 -4.69
C LEU A 39 26.34 -18.82 -3.40
N THR A 40 27.35 -17.97 -3.49
CA THR A 40 27.95 -17.32 -2.32
C THR A 40 26.97 -16.37 -1.65
N PHE A 41 26.23 -15.59 -2.43
CA PHE A 41 25.16 -14.76 -1.88
C PHE A 41 24.08 -15.61 -1.19
N ALA A 42 23.63 -16.70 -1.81
CA ALA A 42 22.63 -17.59 -1.22
C ALA A 42 23.10 -18.28 0.07
N LYS A 43 24.41 -18.53 0.21
CA LYS A 43 25.02 -19.06 1.42
C LYS A 43 25.01 -18.04 2.56
N GLU A 44 25.41 -16.80 2.30
CA GLU A 44 25.51 -15.75 3.32
C GLU A 44 24.15 -15.10 3.64
N ARG A 45 23.22 -15.13 2.67
CA ARG A 45 21.84 -14.70 2.82
C ARG A 45 20.91 -15.85 2.38
N PRO A 46 20.43 -16.70 3.31
CA PRO A 46 19.60 -17.88 2.99
C PRO A 46 18.43 -17.54 2.07
N CYS A 47 18.07 -18.46 1.17
CA CYS A 47 17.17 -18.26 0.02
C CYS A 47 17.72 -17.38 -1.11
N GLY A 48 18.77 -16.58 -0.89
CA GLY A 48 19.47 -15.85 -1.95
C GLY A 48 18.56 -14.99 -2.83
N ILE A 49 18.86 -14.95 -4.13
CA ILE A 49 17.98 -14.40 -5.15
C ILE A 49 16.95 -15.48 -5.49
N TYR A 50 15.69 -15.23 -5.18
CA TYR A 50 14.60 -16.21 -5.32
C TYR A 50 13.63 -15.86 -6.47
N LYS A 51 13.93 -14.81 -7.23
CA LYS A 51 13.22 -14.42 -8.46
C LYS A 51 13.99 -14.91 -9.69
N GLN A 52 13.35 -15.73 -10.53
CA GLN A 52 14.01 -16.40 -11.66
C GLN A 52 14.48 -15.43 -12.74
N ASP A 53 13.73 -14.37 -13.00
CA ASP A 53 14.07 -13.31 -13.96
C ASP A 53 15.39 -12.61 -13.58
N TYR A 54 15.63 -12.40 -12.29
CA TYR A 54 16.90 -11.84 -11.81
C TYR A 54 18.08 -12.79 -12.03
N LEU A 55 17.88 -14.10 -11.85
CA LEU A 55 18.91 -15.10 -12.14
C LEU A 55 19.17 -15.21 -13.64
N GLY A 56 18.11 -15.28 -14.45
CA GLY A 56 18.21 -15.29 -15.91
C GLY A 56 19.01 -14.11 -16.44
N ASP A 57 18.68 -12.90 -16.00
CA ASP A 57 19.37 -11.68 -16.44
C ASP A 57 20.84 -11.62 -15.97
N LEU A 58 21.19 -12.22 -14.83
CA LEU A 58 22.59 -12.37 -14.42
C LEU A 58 23.36 -13.32 -15.36
N PHE A 59 22.81 -14.49 -15.65
CA PHE A 59 23.46 -15.48 -16.51
C PHE A 59 23.53 -15.02 -17.96
N GLU A 60 22.51 -14.34 -18.46
CA GLU A 60 22.53 -13.73 -19.80
C GLU A 60 23.63 -12.66 -19.94
N ARG A 61 23.90 -11.89 -18.89
CA ARG A 61 24.91 -10.81 -18.93
C ARG A 61 26.34 -11.31 -18.68
N TYR A 62 26.49 -12.32 -17.84
CA TYR A 62 27.77 -12.63 -17.20
C TYR A 62 28.20 -14.10 -17.31
N GLY A 63 27.37 -14.97 -17.89
CA GLY A 63 27.65 -16.40 -18.05
C GLY A 63 26.97 -16.99 -19.29
N ASP A 64 26.54 -18.24 -19.18
CA ASP A 64 25.76 -18.94 -20.20
C ASP A 64 24.29 -19.04 -19.74
N PRO A 65 23.30 -18.58 -20.53
CA PRO A 65 21.89 -18.78 -20.22
C PRO A 65 21.49 -20.24 -19.96
N ASP A 66 22.16 -21.20 -20.60
CA ASP A 66 21.87 -22.63 -20.45
C ASP A 66 22.31 -23.17 -19.07
N ASP A 67 23.25 -22.49 -18.41
CA ASP A 67 23.75 -22.81 -17.06
C ASP A 67 22.97 -22.08 -15.96
N CYS A 68 21.88 -21.38 -16.31
CA CYS A 68 21.11 -20.58 -15.37
C CYS A 68 20.56 -21.42 -14.21
N LEU A 69 20.84 -20.97 -12.98
CA LEU A 69 20.37 -21.63 -11.78
C LEU A 69 18.84 -21.48 -11.62
N GLU A 70 18.20 -22.56 -11.17
CA GLU A 70 16.79 -22.51 -10.77
C GLU A 70 16.63 -21.71 -9.47
N ALA A 71 15.67 -20.80 -9.47
CA ALA A 71 15.35 -19.99 -8.32
C ALA A 71 14.87 -20.88 -7.16
N PRO A 72 15.42 -20.70 -5.94
CA PRO A 72 14.93 -21.40 -4.77
C PRO A 72 13.51 -20.96 -4.42
N SER A 73 12.84 -21.78 -3.60
CA SER A 73 11.55 -21.39 -3.02
C SER A 73 11.63 -20.05 -2.30
N LYS A 74 10.59 -19.25 -2.49
CA LYS A 74 10.39 -17.98 -1.81
C LYS A 74 10.49 -18.17 -0.29
N PRO A 75 11.14 -17.25 0.44
CA PRO A 75 11.22 -17.33 1.90
C PRO A 75 9.84 -17.40 2.55
N SER A 76 9.70 -18.13 3.66
CA SER A 76 8.41 -18.30 4.36
C SER A 76 7.74 -17.00 4.78
N TRP A 77 8.53 -15.96 5.09
CA TRP A 77 8.00 -14.63 5.45
C TRP A 77 7.44 -13.85 4.24
N GLU A 78 7.78 -14.23 3.01
CA GLU A 78 7.17 -13.64 1.81
C GLU A 78 5.72 -14.11 1.63
N TYR A 79 5.38 -15.30 2.14
CA TYR A 79 4.01 -15.81 2.11
C TYR A 79 3.11 -15.24 3.21
N GLY A 80 3.68 -14.52 4.19
CA GLY A 80 2.96 -14.06 5.37
C GLY A 80 2.29 -15.21 6.13
N ASP A 81 1.69 -14.93 7.28
CA ASP A 81 0.73 -15.86 7.86
C ASP A 81 -0.47 -16.02 6.91
N ALA A 82 -0.45 -17.05 6.06
CA ALA A 82 -1.59 -17.58 5.29
C ALA A 82 -2.78 -16.60 5.12
N VAL A 83 -2.56 -15.57 4.32
CA VAL A 83 -3.60 -14.86 3.57
C VAL A 83 -2.98 -14.61 2.21
N CYS A 84 -3.48 -15.38 1.25
CA CYS A 84 -3.13 -15.36 -0.16
C CYS A 84 -3.09 -13.92 -0.71
N TYR A 85 -1.89 -13.40 -0.92
CA TYR A 85 -1.61 -12.35 -1.88
C TYR A 85 -0.86 -13.01 -3.04
N ASP A 86 -1.60 -13.41 -4.08
CA ASP A 86 -0.99 -13.72 -5.37
C ASP A 86 -0.50 -12.40 -5.97
N ASP A 87 0.77 -12.07 -5.74
CA ASP A 87 1.50 -11.00 -6.43
C ASP A 87 1.97 -11.51 -7.79
N GLU A 88 1.00 -11.85 -8.65
CA GLU A 88 1.20 -12.01 -10.09
C GLU A 88 0.87 -10.69 -10.80
N ASN A 89 1.82 -9.75 -10.87
CA ASN A 89 2.02 -8.87 -12.04
C ASN A 89 3.14 -7.83 -11.80
N GLU A 90 4.38 -8.30 -11.77
CA GLU A 90 5.39 -7.58 -12.55
C GLU A 90 5.03 -7.72 -14.04
N ALA A 91 5.16 -6.62 -14.77
CA ALA A 91 4.61 -6.45 -16.11
C ALA A 91 4.92 -7.62 -17.06
N SER A 92 3.88 -8.30 -17.54
CA SER A 92 3.97 -9.16 -18.71
C SER A 92 2.75 -9.00 -19.62
N THR A 93 3.07 -8.64 -20.85
CA THR A 93 2.20 -8.61 -22.03
C THR A 93 1.91 -10.03 -22.53
N SER A 94 0.69 -10.54 -22.37
CA SER A 94 0.07 -11.48 -23.34
C SER A 94 -1.37 -11.86 -22.94
N VAL A 95 -2.12 -12.28 -23.95
CA VAL A 95 -3.58 -12.44 -24.00
C VAL A 95 -3.98 -13.90 -23.72
N ALA A 96 -5.09 -14.09 -22.98
CA ALA A 96 -6.03 -15.23 -22.94
C ALA A 96 -5.53 -16.66 -22.60
N HIS A 97 -6.14 -17.30 -21.57
CA HIS A 97 -7.30 -18.21 -21.74
C HIS A 97 -7.77 -18.76 -20.37
N ALA A 98 -9.09 -18.86 -20.22
CA ALA A 98 -9.76 -19.44 -19.06
C ALA A 98 -9.72 -20.99 -19.09
N GLN A 99 -9.61 -21.62 -17.92
CA GLN A 99 -10.25 -22.92 -17.63
C GLN A 99 -10.33 -23.22 -16.12
N GLU A 100 -11.48 -23.75 -15.72
CA GLU A 100 -11.93 -24.10 -14.38
C GLU A 100 -11.38 -25.45 -13.86
N ASN A 101 -11.62 -25.67 -12.54
CA ASN A 101 -11.67 -26.92 -11.75
C ASN A 101 -10.44 -27.20 -10.85
N ASN A 102 -10.53 -27.68 -9.61
CA ASN A 102 -11.59 -27.77 -8.59
C ASN A 102 -10.94 -28.18 -7.24
N GLU A 103 -11.57 -27.81 -6.13
CA GLU A 103 -11.62 -28.46 -4.80
C GLU A 103 -10.34 -28.89 -4.03
N ASN A 104 -10.13 -28.28 -2.84
CA ASN A 104 -9.97 -29.02 -1.58
C ASN A 104 -10.38 -28.17 -0.37
N LEU A 105 -11.23 -28.76 0.47
CA LEU A 105 -11.69 -28.25 1.77
C LEU A 105 -10.63 -28.54 2.84
N GLU A 106 -10.33 -27.58 3.70
CA GLU A 106 -9.97 -27.88 5.09
C GLU A 106 -10.27 -26.71 6.03
N ASN A 107 -10.71 -27.08 7.24
CA ASN A 107 -11.32 -26.23 8.27
C ASN A 107 -10.35 -25.19 8.83
N GLY A 108 -10.72 -23.91 8.73
CA GLY A 108 -10.12 -22.80 9.47
C GLY A 108 -11.20 -21.78 9.82
N GLU A 109 -11.16 -21.26 11.04
CA GLU A 109 -12.07 -20.23 11.55
C GLU A 109 -12.27 -19.11 10.52
N LYS A 110 -13.54 -18.74 10.27
CA LYS A 110 -13.91 -17.77 9.23
C LYS A 110 -13.23 -16.42 9.49
N LYS A 111 -12.09 -16.16 8.81
CA LYS A 111 -11.54 -14.80 8.65
C LYS A 111 -12.64 -13.90 8.05
N PRO A 112 -12.72 -12.61 8.46
CA PRO A 112 -13.69 -11.70 7.88
C PRO A 112 -13.50 -11.63 6.37
N GLN A 113 -14.54 -12.05 5.65
CA GLN A 113 -14.52 -12.27 4.22
C GLN A 113 -14.68 -10.91 3.51
N GLY A 114 -13.58 -10.28 3.11
CA GLY A 114 -13.63 -9.03 2.33
C GLY A 114 -12.29 -8.29 2.28
N LYS A 115 -12.04 -7.60 1.17
CA LYS A 115 -10.92 -6.67 1.02
C LYS A 115 -11.03 -5.60 2.12
N GLN A 116 -9.91 -5.21 2.73
CA GLN A 116 -9.87 -4.15 3.74
C GLN A 116 -8.94 -3.03 3.28
N PHE A 117 -9.30 -1.79 3.59
CA PHE A 117 -8.44 -0.66 3.30
C PHE A 117 -7.21 -0.67 4.22
N MET A 118 -6.02 -0.62 3.64
CA MET A 118 -4.74 -0.72 4.35
C MET A 118 -4.70 -1.87 5.38
N ASP A 119 -5.21 -3.05 5.01
CA ASP A 119 -5.30 -4.24 5.88
C ASP A 119 -5.97 -3.96 7.25
N GLY A 120 -6.88 -2.99 7.30
CA GLY A 120 -7.59 -2.60 8.51
C GLY A 120 -6.77 -1.74 9.49
N LEU A 121 -5.55 -1.33 9.13
CA LEU A 121 -4.71 -0.44 9.95
C LEU A 121 -5.35 0.94 10.14
N VAL A 122 -6.09 1.42 9.13
CA VAL A 122 -6.82 2.69 9.20
C VAL A 122 -8.26 2.42 9.60
N ARG A 123 -8.61 2.82 10.82
CA ARG A 123 -9.97 2.68 11.35
C ARG A 123 -10.94 3.65 10.66
N GLY A 124 -12.16 3.19 10.44
CA GLY A 124 -13.27 4.01 9.94
C GLY A 124 -13.30 4.24 8.43
N VAL A 125 -12.40 3.59 7.68
CA VAL A 125 -12.51 3.54 6.21
C VAL A 125 -13.54 2.49 5.83
N VAL A 126 -14.49 2.85 4.97
CA VAL A 126 -15.52 1.94 4.47
C VAL A 126 -15.32 1.75 2.98
N LEU A 127 -15.23 0.49 2.52
CA LEU A 127 -15.18 0.23 1.10
C LEU A 127 -16.51 0.61 0.44
N VAL A 128 -16.43 1.30 -0.68
CA VAL A 128 -17.61 1.64 -1.47
C VAL A 128 -18.13 0.36 -2.10
N THR A 129 -19.35 -0.06 -1.77
CA THR A 129 -19.97 -1.27 -2.33
C THR A 129 -20.97 -0.98 -3.44
N ASP A 130 -21.45 0.26 -3.54
CA ASP A 130 -22.40 0.69 -4.57
C ASP A 130 -21.73 0.78 -5.95
N SER A 131 -22.12 -0.13 -6.84
CA SER A 131 -21.64 -0.21 -8.23
C SER A 131 -21.84 1.07 -9.05
N LEU A 132 -22.90 1.85 -8.80
CA LEU A 132 -23.13 3.11 -9.50
C LEU A 132 -22.16 4.18 -8.98
N LYS A 133 -22.02 4.28 -7.64
CA LYS A 133 -21.07 5.18 -6.99
C LYS A 133 -19.64 4.87 -7.43
N LYS A 134 -19.24 3.60 -7.48
CA LYS A 134 -17.95 3.16 -8.03
C LYS A 134 -17.73 3.67 -9.44
N LYS A 135 -18.64 3.36 -10.38
CA LYS A 135 -18.51 3.80 -11.79
C LYS A 135 -18.42 5.31 -11.93
N MET A 136 -19.21 6.06 -11.15
CA MET A 136 -19.15 7.52 -11.13
C MET A 136 -17.79 8.02 -10.64
N LEU A 137 -17.30 7.49 -9.52
CA LEU A 137 -16.01 7.84 -8.92
C LEU A 137 -14.84 7.50 -9.85
N GLN A 138 -14.80 6.28 -10.39
CA GLN A 138 -13.80 5.83 -11.35
C GLN A 138 -13.83 6.67 -12.63
N GLY A 139 -15.03 6.97 -13.15
CA GLY A 139 -15.20 7.85 -14.30
C GLY A 139 -14.65 9.25 -14.03
N LYS A 140 -14.88 9.78 -12.82
CA LYS A 140 -14.42 11.11 -12.43
C LYS A 140 -12.90 11.20 -12.32
N ILE A 141 -12.26 10.24 -11.68
CA ILE A 141 -10.78 10.23 -11.60
C ILE A 141 -10.15 10.02 -12.97
N LYS A 142 -10.77 9.19 -13.83
CA LYS A 142 -10.30 8.94 -15.20
C LYS A 142 -10.38 10.22 -16.05
N GLU A 143 -11.46 10.99 -15.91
CA GLU A 143 -11.65 12.30 -16.53
C GLU A 143 -10.57 13.29 -16.04
N LEU A 144 -10.39 13.43 -14.72
CA LEU A 144 -9.44 14.37 -14.13
C LEU A 144 -7.98 14.09 -14.52
N VAL A 145 -7.61 12.82 -14.64
CA VAL A 145 -6.27 12.40 -15.06
C VAL A 145 -6.11 12.43 -16.59
N GLY A 146 -7.20 12.41 -17.35
CA GLY A 146 -7.17 12.30 -18.81
C GLY A 146 -6.75 10.92 -19.31
N SER A 147 -6.95 9.87 -18.49
CA SER A 147 -6.59 8.50 -18.88
C SER A 147 -7.64 7.92 -19.83
N LYS A 148 -7.20 7.28 -20.91
CA LYS A 148 -8.07 6.52 -21.82
C LYS A 148 -8.16 5.04 -21.47
N ARG A 149 -7.20 4.56 -20.66
CA ARG A 149 -7.09 3.14 -20.28
C ARG A 149 -8.13 2.80 -19.21
N ASP A 150 -8.54 1.55 -19.18
CA ASP A 150 -9.37 1.01 -18.10
C ASP A 150 -8.50 0.61 -16.91
N GLY A 151 -9.08 0.66 -15.71
CA GLY A 151 -8.38 0.43 -14.44
C GLY A 151 -7.83 1.70 -13.79
N PHE A 152 -6.94 1.52 -12.82
CA PHE A 152 -6.40 2.60 -11.99
C PHE A 152 -5.61 3.63 -12.83
N PRO A 153 -5.98 4.92 -12.81
CA PRO A 153 -5.39 5.92 -13.70
C PRO A 153 -4.03 6.49 -13.23
N GLY A 154 -3.43 5.97 -12.16
CA GLY A 154 -2.14 6.46 -11.66
C GLY A 154 -0.94 6.10 -12.54
N LEU A 155 0.07 7.00 -12.57
CA LEU A 155 1.29 6.84 -13.36
C LEU A 155 2.17 5.69 -12.86
N GLN A 156 2.40 4.63 -13.62
CA GLN A 156 3.28 3.54 -13.17
C GLN A 156 4.76 3.92 -13.33
N PRO A 157 5.57 3.92 -12.25
CA PRO A 157 7.01 4.13 -12.38
C PRO A 157 7.64 2.94 -13.10
N VAL A 158 8.70 3.21 -13.88
CA VAL A 158 9.49 2.17 -14.56
C VAL A 158 10.82 1.97 -13.83
N SER A 159 11.34 0.74 -13.87
CA SER A 159 12.66 0.43 -13.35
C SER A 159 13.73 1.22 -14.09
N LEU A 160 14.69 1.78 -13.34
CA LEU A 160 15.85 2.42 -13.95
C LEU A 160 16.77 1.34 -14.50
N GLU A 161 17.18 1.50 -15.75
CA GLU A 161 17.94 0.50 -16.48
C GLU A 161 18.99 1.16 -17.39
N ARG A 162 20.08 0.43 -17.61
CA ARG A 162 21.22 0.82 -18.46
C ARG A 162 21.62 -0.30 -19.45
N SER A 163 20.69 -1.18 -19.80
CA SER A 163 20.97 -2.21 -20.79
C SER A 163 21.15 -1.58 -22.18
N ARG A 164 21.71 -2.36 -23.11
CA ARG A 164 21.99 -1.88 -24.46
C ARG A 164 20.71 -1.48 -25.20
N ASP A 165 19.62 -2.21 -24.97
CA ASP A 165 18.35 -2.02 -25.65
C ASP A 165 17.41 -1.07 -24.89
N ASN A 166 17.55 -0.97 -23.56
CA ASN A 166 16.74 -0.10 -22.71
C ASN A 166 17.60 0.71 -21.72
N ASP A 167 18.29 1.74 -22.22
CA ASP A 167 18.96 2.74 -21.38
C ASP A 167 18.05 3.95 -21.14
N ASN A 168 17.32 3.92 -20.03
CA ASN A 168 16.50 5.04 -19.56
C ASN A 168 17.23 5.95 -18.56
N LEU A 169 18.37 5.51 -18.00
CA LEU A 169 19.13 6.32 -17.04
C LEU A 169 19.74 7.56 -17.70
N LYS A 170 20.06 7.50 -19.00
CA LYS A 170 20.51 8.66 -19.77
C LYS A 170 19.57 9.86 -19.69
N LEU A 171 18.27 9.65 -19.45
CA LEU A 171 17.28 10.73 -19.34
C LEU A 171 17.59 11.66 -18.17
N LEU A 172 18.20 11.15 -17.09
CA LEU A 172 18.59 11.95 -15.92
C LEU A 172 19.62 13.04 -16.26
N ALA A 173 20.45 12.81 -17.28
CA ALA A 173 21.42 13.81 -17.75
C ALA A 173 20.81 14.79 -18.76
N GLN A 174 19.71 14.42 -19.41
CA GLN A 174 19.09 15.20 -20.49
C GLN A 174 18.03 16.18 -19.98
N ARG A 175 17.45 15.91 -18.82
CA ARG A 175 16.35 16.71 -18.25
C ARG A 175 16.56 16.93 -16.75
N PRO A 176 16.05 18.03 -16.18
CA PRO A 176 16.04 18.20 -14.74
C PRO A 176 15.10 17.18 -14.10
N TYR A 177 15.61 16.46 -13.09
CA TYR A 177 14.84 15.51 -12.29
C TYR A 177 14.87 15.93 -10.81
N MET A 178 13.82 15.53 -10.09
CA MET A 178 13.79 15.52 -8.63
C MET A 178 13.88 14.08 -8.15
N VAL A 179 14.53 13.86 -7.02
CA VAL A 179 14.68 12.54 -6.39
C VAL A 179 14.09 12.54 -4.99
N SER A 180 13.47 11.42 -4.62
CA SER A 180 12.96 11.16 -3.28
C SER A 180 13.23 9.71 -2.90
N TRP A 181 12.97 9.36 -1.64
CA TRP A 181 13.14 8.01 -1.13
C TRP A 181 11.88 7.18 -1.35
N LYS A 182 12.04 5.91 -1.73
CA LYS A 182 10.94 4.95 -1.81
C LYS A 182 10.84 4.18 -0.51
N ALA A 183 9.72 4.37 0.20
CA ALA A 183 9.31 3.48 1.28
C ALA A 183 8.57 2.26 0.72
N ASP A 184 8.50 1.20 1.53
CA ASP A 184 7.58 0.11 1.28
C ASP A 184 6.18 0.53 1.72
N GLY A 185 5.25 0.56 0.79
CA GLY A 185 3.95 1.17 1.04
C GLY A 185 2.96 0.95 -0.08
N MET A 186 1.69 0.98 0.30
CA MET A 186 0.57 0.86 -0.62
C MET A 186 0.34 2.16 -1.37
N ARG A 187 -0.03 2.02 -2.64
CA ARG A 187 -0.27 3.16 -3.52
C ARG A 187 -1.74 3.54 -3.46
N TYR A 188 -2.02 4.78 -3.10
CA TYR A 188 -3.36 5.33 -3.15
C TYR A 188 -3.39 6.63 -3.96
N MET A 189 -4.47 6.81 -4.74
CA MET A 189 -4.86 8.11 -5.26
C MET A 189 -5.99 8.64 -4.37
N ILE A 190 -5.84 9.85 -3.85
CA ILE A 190 -6.86 10.48 -3.00
C ILE A 190 -7.64 11.48 -3.85
N TYR A 191 -8.96 11.32 -3.91
CA TYR A 191 -9.90 12.24 -4.52
C TYR A 191 -10.71 12.94 -3.42
N ILE A 192 -10.61 14.26 -3.37
CA ILE A 192 -11.35 15.11 -2.44
C ILE A 192 -12.43 15.81 -3.27
N CYS A 193 -13.67 15.36 -3.17
CA CYS A 193 -14.82 15.95 -3.86
C CYS A 193 -15.39 17.13 -3.05
N ASP A 194 -15.56 16.91 -1.75
CA ASP A 194 -16.08 17.92 -0.80
C ASP A 194 -15.55 17.60 0.63
N GLU A 195 -15.89 18.44 1.60
CA GLU A 195 -15.41 18.39 2.99
C GLU A 195 -15.71 17.03 3.68
N ASN A 196 -16.71 16.28 3.21
CA ASN A 196 -17.05 14.93 3.70
C ASN A 196 -17.00 13.84 2.62
N GLU A 197 -16.52 14.17 1.42
CA GLU A 197 -16.51 13.25 0.29
C GLU A 197 -15.07 13.02 -0.14
N VAL A 198 -14.36 12.23 0.66
CA VAL A 198 -12.95 11.90 0.45
C VAL A 198 -12.82 10.41 0.16
N TYR A 199 -12.25 10.10 -0.99
CA TYR A 199 -12.12 8.74 -1.50
C TYR A 199 -10.66 8.41 -1.78
N ALA A 200 -10.24 7.20 -1.44
CA ALA A 200 -8.93 6.67 -1.74
C ALA A 200 -9.05 5.46 -2.67
N PHE A 201 -8.31 5.48 -3.77
CA PHE A 201 -8.32 4.43 -4.80
C PHE A 201 -6.99 3.68 -4.75
N ASP A 202 -7.04 2.36 -4.66
CA ASP A 202 -5.84 1.52 -4.74
C ASP A 202 -5.48 1.12 -6.18
N ARG A 203 -4.45 0.27 -6.33
CA ARG A 203 -3.97 -0.19 -7.64
C ARG A 203 -4.98 -1.04 -8.41
N ASP A 204 -5.86 -1.73 -7.70
CA ASP A 204 -6.92 -2.54 -8.31
C ASP A 204 -8.15 -1.69 -8.66
N ASN A 205 -8.05 -0.37 -8.45
CA ASN A 205 -9.10 0.60 -8.66
C ASN A 205 -10.30 0.42 -7.72
N GLU A 206 -10.05 -0.16 -6.54
CA GLU A 206 -11.04 -0.27 -5.46
C GLU A 206 -11.01 0.98 -4.58
N GLU A 207 -12.20 1.42 -4.17
CA GLU A 207 -12.42 2.70 -3.50
C GLU A 207 -12.79 2.52 -2.02
N GLY A 208 -12.03 3.19 -1.16
CA GLY A 208 -12.38 3.38 0.25
C GLY A 208 -12.83 4.82 0.50
N GLU A 209 -13.96 4.99 1.18
CA GLU A 209 -14.38 6.27 1.74
C GLU A 209 -13.64 6.50 3.06
N LEU A 210 -12.81 7.55 3.11
CA LEU A 210 -11.94 7.83 4.25
C LEU A 210 -12.76 8.33 5.46
N PRO A 211 -12.34 7.98 6.70
CA PRO A 211 -13.11 8.24 7.92
C PRO A 211 -13.42 9.72 8.09
N GLN A 212 -14.68 9.98 8.37
CA GLN A 212 -15.16 11.28 8.83
C GLN A 212 -15.11 11.31 10.36
N HIS A 213 -14.75 12.44 10.94
CA HIS A 213 -15.02 12.66 12.36
C HIS A 213 -16.51 12.97 12.51
N ILE A 214 -17.23 12.09 13.19
CA ILE A 214 -18.64 12.28 13.54
C ILE A 214 -18.71 12.58 15.05
N GLY A 215 -19.37 13.68 15.41
CA GLY A 215 -19.70 13.99 16.80
C GLY A 215 -21.00 13.31 17.18
N TYR A 216 -20.96 12.40 18.15
CA TYR A 216 -22.16 11.81 18.75
C TYR A 216 -22.65 12.69 19.90
N LEU A 217 -23.94 13.01 19.89
CA LEU A 217 -24.57 13.84 20.92
C LEU A 217 -25.39 12.97 21.85
N TYR A 218 -25.01 13.01 23.12
CA TYR A 218 -25.68 12.30 24.19
C TYR A 218 -26.48 13.29 25.02
N VAL A 219 -27.65 12.86 25.48
CA VAL A 219 -28.46 13.63 26.41
C VAL A 219 -28.54 12.86 27.72
N GLN A 220 -28.12 13.51 28.80
CA GLN A 220 -28.09 12.92 30.14
C GLN A 220 -27.31 11.59 30.16
N HIS A 221 -27.94 10.53 30.71
CA HIS A 221 -27.36 9.21 30.93
C HIS A 221 -27.70 8.22 29.79
N ALA A 222 -28.14 8.73 28.62
CA ALA A 222 -28.41 7.86 27.49
C ALA A 222 -27.12 7.18 27.01
N ASN A 223 -27.15 5.85 26.88
CA ASN A 223 -26.07 5.08 26.27
C ASN A 223 -26.12 5.12 24.74
N GLU A 224 -27.26 5.52 24.18
CA GLU A 224 -27.45 5.72 22.75
C GLU A 224 -27.43 7.22 22.42
N PRO A 225 -26.79 7.61 21.31
CA PRO A 225 -26.74 9.00 20.89
C PRO A 225 -28.12 9.48 20.44
N MET A 226 -28.54 10.65 20.95
CA MET A 226 -29.79 11.30 20.52
C MET A 226 -29.66 11.90 19.12
N ALA A 227 -28.45 12.33 18.72
CA ALA A 227 -28.18 12.90 17.41
C ALA A 227 -26.72 12.74 17.00
N THR A 228 -26.42 13.00 15.73
CA THR A 228 -25.07 13.10 15.20
C THR A 228 -24.83 14.47 14.60
N MET A 229 -23.58 14.92 14.61
CA MET A 229 -23.14 16.15 13.95
C MET A 229 -21.79 15.95 13.27
N LYS A 230 -21.47 16.82 12.31
CA LYS A 230 -20.13 16.86 11.69
C LYS A 230 -19.11 17.32 12.73
N ALA A 231 -18.12 16.48 13.05
CA ALA A 231 -17.04 16.91 13.93
C ALA A 231 -15.95 17.62 13.13
N THR A 232 -15.76 18.90 13.46
CA THR A 232 -14.70 19.75 12.92
C THR A 232 -13.57 19.88 13.94
N LYS A 233 -12.37 20.30 13.52
CA LYS A 233 -11.26 20.54 14.45
C LYS A 233 -11.60 21.52 15.58
N LYS A 234 -12.57 22.42 15.37
CA LYS A 234 -13.07 23.36 16.39
C LYS A 234 -13.82 22.68 17.52
N LEU A 235 -14.32 21.46 17.30
CA LEU A 235 -15.10 20.71 18.29
C LEU A 235 -14.25 19.80 19.17
N LEU A 236 -12.97 19.58 18.83
CA LEU A 236 -12.03 18.77 19.63
C LEU A 236 -11.95 19.18 21.11
N PRO A 237 -11.94 20.48 21.49
CA PRO A 237 -11.88 20.88 22.90
C PRO A 237 -13.11 20.51 23.74
N TYR A 238 -14.20 20.10 23.08
CA TYR A 238 -15.48 19.75 23.69
C TYR A 238 -15.72 18.24 23.72
N ASP A 239 -14.76 17.42 23.27
CA ASP A 239 -14.86 15.96 23.39
C ASP A 239 -15.01 15.57 24.87
N ASN A 240 -16.01 14.73 25.15
CA ASN A 240 -16.45 14.34 26.50
C ASN A 240 -16.87 15.48 27.45
N LYS A 241 -17.12 16.69 26.92
CA LYS A 241 -17.63 17.81 27.73
C LYS A 241 -19.14 17.98 27.58
N ILE A 242 -19.76 18.47 28.64
CA ILE A 242 -21.14 18.92 28.59
C ILE A 242 -21.14 20.31 27.94
N ILE A 243 -21.84 20.42 26.82
CA ILE A 243 -21.98 21.67 26.06
C ILE A 243 -23.44 22.10 26.06
N GLU A 244 -23.68 23.39 26.22
CA GLU A 244 -24.98 23.96 25.92
C GLU A 244 -25.12 24.15 24.41
N CYS A 245 -26.20 23.65 23.84
CA CYS A 245 -26.45 23.78 22.41
C CYS A 245 -27.92 24.05 22.13
N THR A 246 -28.17 24.74 21.03
CA THR A 246 -29.53 24.89 20.49
C THR A 246 -29.75 23.81 19.44
N PHE A 247 -30.71 22.93 19.70
CA PHE A 247 -31.11 21.87 18.79
C PHE A 247 -32.27 22.35 17.92
N GLU A 248 -32.00 22.64 16.64
CA GLU A 248 -33.05 22.92 15.66
C GLU A 248 -33.46 21.63 14.95
N PHE A 249 -34.78 21.37 14.85
CA PHE A 249 -35.38 20.24 14.13
C PHE A 249 -35.21 20.38 12.61
N CYS A 250 -33.96 20.46 12.12
CA CYS A 250 -33.59 20.43 10.69
C CYS A 250 -32.07 20.20 10.47
N CYS A 251 -31.43 19.37 11.30
CA CYS A 251 -30.02 18.95 11.15
C CYS A 251 -28.95 20.03 11.41
N GLN A 252 -29.28 21.17 12.02
CA GLN A 252 -28.29 22.16 12.44
C GLN A 252 -28.25 22.31 13.96
N ILE A 253 -27.08 22.05 14.53
CA ILE A 253 -26.81 22.16 15.96
C ILE A 253 -25.76 23.25 16.12
N ARG A 254 -26.12 24.32 16.83
CA ARG A 254 -25.19 25.39 17.18
C ARG A 254 -24.79 25.22 18.63
N VAL A 255 -23.50 24.96 18.82
CA VAL A 255 -22.86 24.93 20.14
C VAL A 255 -22.74 26.37 20.61
N GLN A 256 -23.26 26.69 21.80
CA GLN A 256 -22.92 27.93 22.47
C GLN A 256 -21.50 27.76 23.02
N GLU A 257 -20.60 28.73 22.81
CA GLU A 257 -19.14 28.60 23.02
C GLU A 257 -18.71 28.45 24.50
N GLU A 258 -19.52 27.85 25.37
CA GLU A 258 -19.21 27.61 26.77
C GLU A 258 -19.40 26.13 27.13
N ALA A 259 -18.30 25.47 27.50
CA ALA A 259 -18.34 24.13 28.09
C ALA A 259 -18.73 24.25 29.56
N LEU A 260 -19.80 23.57 29.97
CA LEU A 260 -20.38 23.69 31.31
C LEU A 260 -19.65 22.86 32.36
N ALA A 261 -19.17 21.66 32.00
CA ALA A 261 -18.47 20.74 32.90
C ALA A 261 -17.84 19.54 32.14
N ASP A 262 -16.96 18.80 32.83
CA ASP A 262 -16.40 17.54 32.34
C ASP A 262 -17.35 16.38 32.70
N ARG A 263 -17.64 15.44 31.78
CA ARG A 263 -18.65 14.39 32.00
C ARG A 263 -18.35 13.54 33.24
N THR A 264 -17.08 13.27 33.52
CA THR A 264 -16.60 12.52 34.69
C THR A 264 -16.85 13.22 36.03
N THR A 265 -16.96 14.55 36.05
CA THR A 265 -17.20 15.30 37.29
C THR A 265 -18.66 15.28 37.72
N TYR A 266 -19.60 15.09 36.78
CA TYR A 266 -21.03 14.99 37.10
C TYR A 266 -21.39 13.66 37.77
N GLU A 267 -20.66 12.58 37.46
CA GLU A 267 -20.86 11.23 38.01
C GLU A 267 -20.68 11.15 39.54
N THR A 268 -19.96 12.10 40.15
CA THR A 268 -19.68 12.10 41.60
C THR A 268 -20.60 13.03 42.42
N SER A 269 -21.56 13.71 41.77
CA SER A 269 -22.39 14.75 42.41
C SER A 269 -23.87 14.39 42.57
N GLN A 270 -24.29 13.19 42.15
CA GLN A 270 -25.70 12.74 42.18
C GLN A 270 -25.98 11.49 43.02
N ASP A 271 -25.06 11.09 43.91
CA ASP A 271 -25.32 10.07 44.96
C ASP A 271 -25.57 10.71 46.33
#